data_AF-A0A8B6EJV3-F1
#
_entry.id   AF-A0A8B6EJV3-F1
#
_cell.length_a   1.000
_cell.length_b   1.000
_cell.length_c   1.000
_cell.angle_alpha   90.00
_cell.angle_beta   90.00
_cell.angle_gamma   90.00
#
_symmetry.space_group_name_H-M   'P 1'
#
loop_
_entity.id
_entity.type
_entity.pdbx_description
1 polymer ?
#
loop_
_entity_poly.entity_id
_entity_poly.type
_entity_poly.pdbx_seq_one_letter_code
_entity_poly.pdbx_strand_id
1 'polypeptide(L)'
;MHLVHLIGQKWTQSKCLISLATPRADDINHHTNGVIINALIKQKISNCHHVTVVEHTNMLSGGNTMMTLLSDDKYHLNDKGTSILANNLKHAIHSTLNITIQRNRSRSRSRNTNSRQVGRGRGRGRGLMGPAPHK
;
A
#
# COMPACT_ATOMS: atom_id res chain seq x y z
N MET A 1 -8.96 5.24 -25.78
CA MET A 1 -8.41 4.08 -26.52
C MET A 1 -7.43 4.47 -27.61
N HIS A 2 -7.62 5.61 -28.30
CA HIS A 2 -6.65 6.10 -29.29
C HIS A 2 -5.21 6.21 -28.73
N LEU A 3 -5.05 6.68 -27.49
CA LEU A 3 -3.73 6.77 -26.85
C LEU A 3 -3.03 5.41 -26.69
N VAL A 4 -3.76 4.38 -26.22
CA VAL A 4 -3.22 3.02 -26.06
C VAL A 4 -2.78 2.45 -27.42
N HIS A 5 -3.63 2.62 -28.43
CA HIS A 5 -3.32 2.19 -29.80
C HIS A 5 -2.08 2.89 -30.36
N LEU A 6 -2.02 4.21 -30.21
CA LEU A 6 -0.88 5.03 -30.63
C LEU A 6 0.41 4.62 -29.93
N ILE A 7 0.35 4.35 -28.62
CA ILE A 7 1.50 3.88 -27.84
C ILE A 7 1.96 2.51 -28.36
N GLY A 8 1.03 1.58 -28.59
CA GLY A 8 1.35 0.26 -29.12
C GLY A 8 1.97 0.28 -30.51
N GLN A 9 1.60 1.26 -31.35
CA GLN A 9 2.18 1.46 -32.68
C GLN A 9 3.57 2.10 -32.62
N LYS A 10 3.77 3.13 -31.78
CA LYS A 10 5.03 3.87 -31.70
C LYS A 10 6.11 3.15 -30.89
N TRP A 11 5.72 2.48 -29.81
CA TRP A 11 6.63 1.78 -28.90
C TRP A 11 6.21 0.32 -28.74
N THR A 12 6.40 -0.45 -29.81
CA THR A 12 5.94 -1.84 -29.92
C THR A 12 6.48 -2.79 -28.85
N GLN A 13 7.64 -2.48 -28.25
CA GLN A 13 8.24 -3.26 -27.18
C GLN A 13 7.79 -2.83 -25.78
N SER A 14 7.05 -1.72 -25.66
CA SER A 14 6.60 -1.21 -24.36
C SER A 14 5.40 -1.99 -23.84
N LYS A 15 5.34 -2.14 -22.52
CA LYS A 15 4.15 -2.61 -21.81
C LYS A 15 3.32 -1.40 -21.40
N CYS A 16 2.02 -1.41 -21.68
CA CYS A 16 1.14 -0.31 -21.32
C CYS A 16 0.46 -0.62 -20.00
N LEU A 17 0.46 0.34 -19.09
CA LEU A 17 -0.12 0.20 -17.77
C LEU A 17 -1.03 1.41 -17.52
N ILE A 18 -2.30 1.14 -17.22
CA ILE A 18 -3.31 2.17 -16.99
C ILE A 18 -3.67 2.17 -15.51
N SER A 19 -3.24 3.21 -14.81
CA SER A 19 -3.76 3.51 -13.48
C SER A 19 -5.19 4.01 -13.63
N LEU A 20 -6.16 3.33 -13.01
CA LEU A 20 -7.52 3.83 -12.98
C LEU A 20 -7.62 5.07 -12.08
N ALA A 21 -8.70 5.83 -12.25
CA ALA A 21 -8.93 7.00 -11.41
C ALA A 21 -8.99 6.58 -9.94
N THR A 22 -8.26 7.29 -9.09
CA THR A 22 -8.29 7.10 -7.65
C THR A 22 -9.62 7.58 -7.07
N PRO A 23 -10.07 7.04 -5.94
CA PRO A 23 -11.26 7.52 -5.26
C PRO A 23 -11.10 8.99 -4.84
N ARG A 24 -12.15 9.78 -5.05
CA ARG A 24 -12.30 11.18 -4.58
C ARG A 24 -13.60 11.34 -3.80
N ALA A 25 -13.73 12.41 -3.03
CA ALA A 25 -14.86 12.69 -2.15
C ALA A 25 -15.19 14.19 -2.01
N ASP A 26 -14.66 15.02 -2.90
CA ASP A 26 -15.00 16.45 -3.02
C ASP A 26 -16.41 16.66 -3.59
N ASP A 27 -16.81 15.83 -4.56
CA ASP A 27 -18.13 15.86 -5.20
C ASP A 27 -18.59 14.43 -5.55
N ILE A 28 -19.83 14.09 -5.21
CA ILE A 28 -20.41 12.76 -5.42
C ILE A 28 -20.63 12.42 -6.90
N ASN A 29 -20.91 13.42 -7.73
CA ASN A 29 -21.05 13.25 -9.18
C ASN A 29 -19.68 12.96 -9.79
N HIS A 30 -18.63 13.65 -9.35
CA HIS A 30 -17.28 13.36 -9.81
C HIS A 30 -16.81 11.97 -9.39
N HIS A 31 -17.13 11.55 -8.17
CA HIS A 31 -16.86 10.19 -7.71
C HIS A 31 -17.56 9.14 -8.59
N THR A 32 -18.88 9.28 -8.77
CA THR A 32 -19.70 8.37 -9.59
C THR A 32 -19.20 8.32 -11.03
N ASN A 33 -18.90 9.47 -11.62
CA ASN A 33 -18.33 9.55 -12.96
C ASN A 33 -16.98 8.83 -13.05
N GLY A 34 -16.12 8.96 -12.04
CA GLY A 34 -14.86 8.22 -11.95
C GLY A 34 -15.08 6.70 -11.95
N VAL A 35 -16.03 6.20 -11.17
CA VAL A 35 -16.38 4.77 -11.12
C VAL A 35 -16.89 4.28 -12.48
N ILE A 36 -17.77 5.04 -13.14
CA ILE A 36 -18.30 4.71 -14.47
C ILE A 36 -17.18 4.69 -15.52
N ILE A 37 -16.33 5.71 -15.54
CA ILE A 37 -15.19 5.79 -16.48
C ILE A 37 -14.25 4.61 -16.27
N ASN A 38 -13.93 4.27 -15.02
CA ASN A 38 -13.11 3.10 -14.68
C ASN A 38 -13.72 1.80 -15.22
N ALA A 39 -15.04 1.60 -15.08
CA ALA A 39 -15.73 0.44 -15.63
C ALA A 39 -15.67 0.39 -17.17
N LEU A 40 -15.91 1.53 -17.83
CA LEU A 40 -15.85 1.64 -19.29
C LEU A 40 -14.44 1.38 -19.84
N ILE A 41 -13.40 1.88 -19.15
CA ILE A 41 -12.00 1.60 -19.52
C ILE A 41 -11.75 0.10 -19.45
N LYS A 42 -12.09 -0.55 -18.32
CA LYS A 42 -11.94 -1.99 -18.13
C LYS A 42 -12.64 -2.82 -19.21
N GLN A 43 -13.88 -2.45 -19.54
CA GLN A 43 -14.63 -3.12 -20.59
C GLN A 43 -13.96 -2.96 -21.97
N LYS A 44 -13.42 -1.78 -22.29
CA LYS A 44 -12.78 -1.54 -23.59
C LYS A 44 -11.41 -2.20 -23.73
N ILE A 45 -10.65 -2.31 -22.65
CA ILE A 45 -9.28 -2.87 -22.66
C ILE A 45 -9.25 -4.37 -22.41
N SER A 46 -10.38 -5.03 -22.12
CA SER A 46 -10.44 -6.47 -21.83
C SER A 46 -9.85 -7.34 -22.95
N ASN A 47 -9.93 -6.88 -24.19
CA ASN A 47 -9.37 -7.55 -25.36
C ASN A 47 -7.94 -7.11 -25.71
N CYS A 48 -7.31 -6.24 -24.91
CA CYS A 48 -5.97 -5.70 -25.16
C CYS A 48 -4.92 -6.42 -24.29
N HIS A 49 -4.38 -7.53 -24.78
CA HIS A 49 -3.42 -8.37 -24.05
C HIS A 49 -2.10 -7.68 -23.64
N HIS A 50 -1.76 -6.52 -24.24
CA HIS A 50 -0.55 -5.76 -23.91
C HIS A 50 -0.78 -4.64 -22.89
N VAL A 51 -2.00 -4.52 -22.36
CA VAL A 51 -2.41 -3.50 -21.40
C VAL A 51 -2.68 -4.15 -20.05
N THR A 52 -2.05 -3.63 -19.01
CA THR A 52 -2.36 -3.98 -17.61
C THR A 52 -3.13 -2.84 -16.98
N VAL A 53 -4.26 -3.13 -16.34
CA VAL A 53 -5.01 -2.14 -15.57
C VAL A 53 -4.67 -2.28 -14.09
N VAL A 54 -4.50 -1.14 -13.42
CA VAL A 54 -4.26 -1.08 -11.98
C VAL A 54 -5.45 -0.42 -11.32
N GLU A 55 -6.12 -1.22 -10.49
CA GLU A 55 -7.21 -0.76 -9.65
C GLU A 55 -6.66 -0.36 -8.27
N HIS A 56 -7.38 0.54 -7.60
CA HIS A 56 -7.00 1.07 -6.29
C HIS A 56 -8.05 0.71 -5.23
N THR A 57 -8.51 -0.55 -5.25
CA THR A 57 -9.58 -1.06 -4.36
C THR A 57 -9.20 -0.99 -2.89
N ASN A 58 -7.90 -1.05 -2.57
CA ASN A 58 -7.39 -0.86 -1.21
C ASN A 58 -7.47 0.60 -0.69
N MET A 59 -7.94 1.53 -1.53
CA MET A 59 -8.27 2.90 -1.14
C MET A 59 -9.77 3.08 -0.89
N LEU A 60 -10.53 1.98 -0.99
CA LEU A 60 -11.97 1.92 -0.71
C LEU A 60 -12.21 1.07 0.54
N SER A 61 -13.21 1.46 1.33
CA SER A 61 -13.73 0.68 2.46
C SER A 61 -15.22 0.47 2.28
N GLY A 62 -15.65 -0.79 2.13
CA GLY A 62 -17.04 -1.12 1.82
C GLY A 62 -17.55 -0.49 0.52
N GLY A 63 -16.66 -0.24 -0.45
CA GLY A 63 -16.99 0.44 -1.70
C GLY A 63 -16.92 1.97 -1.64
N ASN A 64 -16.75 2.56 -0.46
CA ASN A 64 -16.68 4.02 -0.27
C ASN A 64 -15.24 4.52 -0.20
N THR A 65 -15.01 5.76 -0.63
CA THR A 65 -13.71 6.43 -0.54
C THR A 65 -13.23 6.52 0.91
N MET A 66 -12.00 6.06 1.18
CA MET A 66 -11.39 6.21 2.50
C MET A 66 -10.92 7.66 2.72
N MET A 67 -11.70 8.45 3.45
CA MET A 67 -11.38 9.86 3.75
C MET A 67 -9.99 10.07 4.38
N THR A 68 -9.50 9.09 5.15
CA THR A 68 -8.16 9.15 5.78
C THR A 68 -6.99 9.11 4.80
N LEU A 69 -7.24 8.85 3.51
CA LEU A 69 -6.23 8.82 2.44
C LEU A 69 -6.22 10.08 1.57
N LEU A 70 -7.14 11.01 1.82
CA LEU A 70 -7.29 12.25 1.07
C LEU A 70 -6.71 13.43 1.84
N SER A 71 -6.38 14.47 1.09
CA SER A 71 -6.10 15.81 1.60
C SER A 71 -7.40 16.52 1.99
N ASP A 72 -7.29 17.71 2.57
CA ASP A 72 -8.45 18.48 3.05
C ASP A 72 -9.43 18.88 1.94
N ASP A 73 -8.94 19.00 0.70
CA ASP A 73 -9.77 19.25 -0.48
C ASP A 73 -10.60 18.05 -0.94
N LYS A 74 -10.39 16.87 -0.33
CA LYS A 74 -11.08 15.62 -0.65
C LYS A 74 -10.94 15.16 -2.11
N TYR A 75 -10.00 15.74 -2.85
CA TYR A 75 -9.70 15.41 -4.24
C TYR A 75 -8.29 14.81 -4.36
N HIS A 76 -7.30 15.48 -3.79
CA HIS A 76 -5.92 15.01 -3.81
C HIS A 76 -5.69 13.95 -2.74
N LEU A 77 -4.73 13.05 -3.01
CA LEU A 77 -4.26 12.09 -2.02
C LEU A 77 -3.31 12.79 -1.03
N ASN A 78 -3.40 12.40 0.23
CA ASN A 78 -2.36 12.74 1.21
C ASN A 78 -1.15 11.80 1.08
N ASP A 79 -0.14 11.96 1.93
CA ASP A 79 1.09 11.14 1.90
C ASP A 79 0.80 9.63 2.00
N LYS A 80 -0.15 9.25 2.86
CA LYS A 80 -0.55 7.86 3.06
C LYS A 80 -1.26 7.32 1.82
N GLY A 81 -2.20 8.08 1.25
CA GLY A 81 -2.88 7.73 0.00
C GLY A 81 -1.90 7.59 -1.16
N THR A 82 -0.96 8.52 -1.28
CA THR A 82 0.09 8.53 -2.31
C THR A 82 1.01 7.31 -2.16
N SER A 83 1.40 6.96 -0.93
CA SER A 83 2.21 5.76 -0.68
C SER A 83 1.49 4.48 -1.08
N ILE A 84 0.17 4.40 -0.89
CA ILE A 84 -0.63 3.23 -1.30
C ILE A 84 -0.72 3.17 -2.83
N LEU A 85 -1.02 4.30 -3.49
CA LEU A 85 -1.04 4.40 -4.95
C LEU A 85 0.30 3.97 -5.56
N ALA A 86 1.41 4.50 -5.04
CA ALA A 86 2.76 4.16 -5.49
C ALA A 86 3.05 2.67 -5.30
N ASN A 87 2.61 2.07 -4.18
CA ASN A 87 2.79 0.64 -3.95
C ASN A 87 1.99 -0.21 -4.94
N ASN A 88 0.74 0.17 -5.25
CA ASN A 88 -0.09 -0.50 -6.26
C ASN A 88 0.59 -0.46 -7.64
N LEU A 89 1.07 0.70 -8.06
CA LEU A 89 1.79 0.88 -9.32
C LEU A 89 3.09 0.08 -9.35
N LYS A 90 3.86 0.11 -8.27
CA LYS A 90 5.08 -0.69 -8.13
C LYS A 90 4.79 -2.18 -8.31
N HIS A 91 3.79 -2.72 -7.60
CA HIS A 91 3.40 -4.12 -7.75
C HIS A 91 3.04 -4.47 -9.18
N ALA A 92 2.28 -3.61 -9.85
CA ALA A 92 1.89 -3.83 -11.23
C ALA A 92 3.08 -3.78 -12.19
N ILE A 93 3.96 -2.77 -12.09
CA ILE A 93 5.19 -2.68 -12.90
C ILE A 93 6.05 -3.93 -12.73
N HIS A 94 6.27 -4.34 -11.48
CA HIS A 94 7.04 -5.55 -11.18
C HIS A 94 6.40 -6.81 -11.78
N SER A 95 5.08 -6.97 -11.65
CA SER A 95 4.35 -8.11 -12.23
C SER A 95 4.43 -8.10 -13.76
N THR A 96 4.25 -6.95 -14.39
CA THR A 96 4.26 -6.80 -15.85
C THR A 96 5.65 -7.03 -16.44
N LEU A 97 6.71 -6.70 -15.71
CA LEU A 97 8.12 -6.90 -16.11
C LEU A 97 8.72 -8.21 -15.59
N ASN A 98 7.96 -9.02 -14.85
CA ASN A 98 8.45 -10.24 -14.17
C ASN A 98 9.67 -10.00 -13.26
N ILE A 99 9.69 -8.86 -12.55
CA ILE A 99 10.77 -8.49 -11.63
C ILE A 99 10.38 -8.89 -10.21
N THR A 100 11.14 -9.80 -9.60
CA THR A 100 10.93 -10.21 -8.20
C THR A 100 11.05 -9.02 -7.26
N ILE A 101 9.98 -8.75 -6.50
CA ILE A 101 10.03 -7.72 -5.43
C ILE A 101 10.88 -8.28 -4.30
N GLN A 102 12.14 -7.87 -4.22
CA GLN A 102 12.90 -8.03 -3.00
C GLN A 102 12.23 -7.19 -1.91
N ARG A 103 11.48 -7.86 -1.03
CA ARG A 103 11.07 -7.28 0.25
C ARG A 103 12.34 -7.09 1.06
N ASN A 104 13.01 -5.96 0.88
CA ASN A 104 13.94 -5.48 1.88
C ASN A 104 13.13 -5.33 3.16
N ARG A 105 13.19 -6.36 4.01
CA ARG A 105 12.78 -6.25 5.40
C ARG A 105 13.63 -5.13 5.95
N SER A 106 13.07 -3.92 5.99
CA SER A 106 13.52 -2.89 6.89
C SER A 106 13.43 -3.53 8.27
N ARG A 107 14.55 -4.12 8.73
CA ARG A 107 14.75 -4.43 10.14
C ARG A 107 14.42 -3.12 10.84
N SER A 108 13.31 -3.11 11.54
CA SER A 108 13.10 -2.14 12.61
C SER A 108 14.33 -2.28 13.50
N ARG A 109 15.28 -1.34 13.37
CA ARG A 109 16.26 -1.10 14.41
C ARG A 109 15.43 -0.62 15.58
N SER A 110 15.05 -1.55 16.46
CA SER A 110 14.67 -1.19 17.80
C SER A 110 15.87 -0.44 18.38
N ARG A 111 15.78 0.89 18.40
CA ARG A 111 16.63 1.69 19.28
C ARG A 111 16.10 1.44 20.68
N ASN A 112 16.60 0.36 21.25
CA ASN A 112 16.63 0.16 22.69
C ASN A 112 17.63 1.17 23.25
N THR A 113 17.21 2.43 23.42
CA THR A 113 17.97 3.43 24.19
C THR A 113 17.67 3.21 25.66
N ASN A 114 18.27 2.17 26.22
CA ASN A 114 18.50 2.09 27.66
C ASN A 114 19.59 3.10 28.02
N SER A 115 19.20 4.24 28.57
CA SER A 115 20.02 4.88 29.61
C SER A 115 19.13 5.70 30.53
N ARG A 116 19.16 5.32 31.81
CA ARG A 116 18.59 5.99 33.00
C ARG A 116 17.17 5.57 33.40
N GLN A 117 17.07 4.38 33.98
CA GLN A 117 16.55 4.33 35.34
C GLN A 117 17.18 3.18 36.15
N VAL A 118 17.82 3.60 37.23
CA VAL A 118 18.54 2.80 38.22
C VAL A 118 17.52 2.04 39.06
N GLY A 119 17.68 0.71 39.18
CA GLY A 119 16.81 -0.13 40.00
C GLY A 119 17.47 -1.46 40.34
N ARG A 120 18.20 -1.46 41.45
CA ARG A 120 18.76 -2.58 42.24
C ARG A 120 17.87 -3.85 42.18
N GLY A 121 18.32 -5.10 42.15
CA GLY A 121 19.63 -5.73 42.24
C GLY A 121 19.45 -7.23 42.56
N ARG A 122 20.44 -8.04 42.15
CA ARG A 122 20.81 -9.41 42.61
C ARG A 122 19.73 -10.52 42.45
N GLY A 123 19.96 -11.65 41.79
CA GLY A 123 21.17 -12.45 41.64
C GLY A 123 20.77 -13.90 41.97
N ARG A 124 20.84 -14.80 40.99
CA ARG A 124 20.54 -16.23 41.15
C ARG A 124 21.58 -16.92 42.04
N GLY A 125 21.16 -17.87 42.88
CA GLY A 125 21.94 -19.09 43.12
C GLY A 125 22.09 -19.59 44.56
N ARG A 126 21.92 -20.92 44.69
CA ARG A 126 22.35 -21.86 45.73
C ARG A 126 21.48 -22.00 46.98
N GLY A 127 20.85 -23.18 47.08
CA GLY A 127 20.21 -23.67 48.30
C GLY A 127 21.21 -24.17 49.34
N LEU A 128 20.68 -24.44 50.53
CA LEU A 128 21.11 -25.42 51.53
C LEU A 128 19.95 -25.61 52.54
N MET A 129 19.84 -26.82 53.07
CA MET A 129 18.78 -27.35 53.94
C MET A 129 18.68 -26.72 55.35
N GLY A 130 17.44 -26.61 55.85
CA GLY A 130 16.98 -26.89 57.24
C GLY A 130 17.25 -25.87 58.35
N PRO A 131 16.68 -26.05 59.57
CA PRO A 131 15.33 -26.53 59.92
C PRO A 131 14.50 -25.44 60.67
N ALA A 132 13.21 -25.73 60.92
CA ALA A 132 12.36 -24.94 61.82
C ALA A 132 12.81 -25.03 63.29
N PRO A 133 12.56 -24.00 64.13
CA PRO A 133 11.72 -24.26 65.29
C PRO A 133 10.80 -23.10 65.76
N HIS A 134 9.73 -23.54 66.43
CA HIS A 134 8.84 -22.91 67.42
C HIS A 134 9.13 -21.48 67.93
N LYS A 135 8.10 -20.62 67.92
CA LYS A 135 7.25 -20.33 69.08
C LYS A 135 5.93 -19.73 68.61
#